data_AF-A0A1G8FD38-F1
#
_entry.id   AF-A0A1G8FD38-F1
#
_cell.length_a   1.000
_cell.length_b   1.000
_cell.length_c   1.000
_cell.angle_alpha   90.00
_cell.angle_beta   90.00
_cell.angle_gamma   90.00
#
_symmetry.space_group_name_H-M   'P 1'
#
loop_
_entity.id
_entity.type
_entity.pdbx_description
1 polymer ?
#
loop_
_entity_poly.entity_id
_entity_poly.type
_entity_poly.pdbx_seq_one_letter_code
_entity_poly.pdbx_strand_id
1 'polypeptide(L)'
;MSVQIQVALCKDCNGHLSSAPLNKKDVHHPEITDHFFYYGEPYFTLDKNAFAKFKYYENTEIITVDLHKHQSQDHQYCKCIKRKAVSRKKYKHNASKKQKEAVFVEKNDIDNDIYFKDLYYTYNNFHGINSNTYGSSNMKFY
;
A
#
# COMPACT_ATOMS: atom_id res chain seq x y z
N MET A 1 -12.25 -33.83 -18.47
CA MET A 1 -10.98 -33.39 -17.85
C MET A 1 -11.34 -32.23 -16.94
N SER A 2 -10.95 -32.23 -15.68
CA SER A 2 -11.27 -31.09 -14.82
C SER A 2 -10.31 -29.94 -15.07
N VAL A 3 -10.85 -28.74 -15.28
CA VAL A 3 -10.05 -27.54 -15.45
C VAL A 3 -9.63 -27.03 -14.08
N GLN A 4 -8.35 -26.78 -13.89
CA GLN A 4 -7.81 -26.24 -12.65
C GLN A 4 -7.63 -24.73 -12.74
N ILE A 5 -8.02 -24.05 -11.68
CA ILE A 5 -7.87 -22.61 -11.52
C ILE A 5 -7.06 -22.30 -10.26
N GLN A 6 -6.42 -21.14 -10.27
CA GLN A 6 -5.78 -20.56 -9.09
C GLN A 6 -6.71 -19.47 -8.53
N VAL A 7 -6.90 -19.46 -7.22
CA VAL A 7 -7.82 -18.58 -6.52
C VAL A 7 -7.06 -17.84 -5.43
N ALA A 8 -7.19 -16.51 -5.41
CA ALA A 8 -6.68 -15.66 -4.35
C ALA A 8 -7.73 -15.57 -3.22
N LEU A 9 -7.42 -16.18 -2.08
CA LEU A 9 -8.24 -16.16 -0.87
C LEU A 9 -7.75 -15.11 0.11
N CYS A 10 -8.69 -14.44 0.75
CA CYS A 10 -8.42 -13.58 1.89
C CYS A 10 -8.39 -14.43 3.18
N LYS A 11 -7.30 -14.39 3.95
CA LYS A 11 -7.19 -15.09 5.24
C LYS A 11 -8.07 -14.48 6.35
N ASP A 12 -8.49 -13.23 6.20
CA ASP A 12 -9.28 -12.53 7.22
C ASP A 12 -10.77 -12.89 7.12
N CYS A 13 -11.28 -12.99 5.88
CA CYS A 13 -12.71 -13.14 5.57
C CYS A 13 -13.04 -14.52 4.97
N ASN A 14 -12.02 -15.33 4.65
CA ASN A 14 -12.09 -16.57 3.87
C ASN A 14 -12.75 -16.46 2.48
N GLY A 15 -13.06 -15.25 2.03
CA GLY A 15 -13.63 -14.98 0.73
C GLY A 15 -12.59 -14.91 -0.40
N HIS A 16 -13.06 -15.16 -1.61
CA HIS A 16 -12.34 -15.06 -2.87
C HIS A 16 -12.17 -13.58 -3.27
N LEU A 17 -10.93 -13.20 -3.60
CA LEU A 17 -10.59 -11.88 -4.11
C LEU A 17 -10.64 -11.85 -5.63
N SER A 18 -10.03 -12.87 -6.25
CA SER A 18 -9.97 -13.05 -7.69
C SER A 18 -9.56 -14.50 -8.00
N SER A 19 -9.82 -14.96 -9.21
CA SER A 19 -9.44 -16.27 -9.71
C SER A 19 -8.98 -16.20 -11.17
N ALA A 20 -8.17 -17.17 -11.59
CA ALA A 20 -7.60 -17.22 -12.93
C ALA A 20 -7.27 -18.68 -13.35
N PRO A 21 -7.23 -19.00 -14.64
CA PRO A 21 -6.84 -20.33 -15.11
C PRO A 21 -5.39 -20.65 -14.76
N LEU A 22 -5.14 -21.89 -14.29
CA LEU A 22 -3.81 -22.33 -13.90
C LEU A 22 -2.88 -22.43 -15.10
N ASN A 23 -3.32 -23.02 -16.22
CA ASN A 23 -2.55 -23.13 -17.45
C ASN A 23 -3.01 -22.11 -18.49
N LYS A 24 -2.07 -21.64 -19.32
CA LYS A 24 -2.41 -20.72 -20.43
C LYS A 24 -3.23 -21.41 -21.52
N LYS A 25 -3.10 -22.74 -21.65
CA LYS A 25 -3.83 -23.55 -22.64
C LYS A 25 -5.33 -23.58 -22.34
N ASP A 26 -5.69 -23.47 -21.06
CA ASP A 26 -7.07 -23.59 -20.58
C ASP A 26 -7.85 -22.29 -20.74
N VAL A 27 -7.20 -21.19 -21.14
CA VAL A 27 -7.85 -19.88 -21.36
C VAL A 27 -8.95 -19.95 -22.41
N HIS A 28 -8.76 -20.78 -23.45
CA HIS A 28 -9.74 -20.99 -24.52
C HIS A 28 -10.68 -22.18 -24.23
N HIS A 29 -10.62 -22.76 -23.02
CA HIS A 29 -11.56 -23.81 -22.66
C HIS A 29 -12.98 -23.20 -22.56
N PRO A 30 -14.02 -23.87 -23.09
CA PRO A 30 -15.38 -23.34 -23.07
C PRO A 30 -15.86 -22.98 -21.67
N GLU A 31 -15.60 -23.84 -20.68
CA GLU A 31 -15.99 -23.62 -19.28
C GLU A 31 -15.29 -22.40 -18.64
N ILE A 32 -14.03 -22.14 -18.99
CA ILE A 32 -13.28 -20.98 -18.48
C ILE A 32 -13.81 -19.70 -19.12
N THR A 33 -14.10 -19.77 -20.41
CA THR A 33 -14.64 -18.64 -21.18
C THR A 33 -16.04 -18.27 -20.67
N ASP A 34 -16.90 -19.26 -20.48
CA ASP A 34 -18.24 -19.08 -19.92
C ASP A 34 -18.20 -18.51 -18.50
N HIS A 35 -17.35 -19.06 -17.64
CA HIS A 35 -17.15 -18.56 -16.28
C HIS A 35 -16.60 -17.13 -16.26
N PHE A 36 -15.70 -16.77 -17.17
CA PHE A 36 -15.26 -15.38 -17.35
C PHE A 36 -16.39 -14.46 -17.81
N PHE A 37 -17.26 -14.90 -18.74
CA PHE A 37 -18.41 -14.10 -19.16
C PHE A 37 -19.44 -13.91 -18.05
N TYR A 38 -19.59 -14.88 -17.14
CA TYR A 38 -20.53 -14.78 -16.03
C TYR A 38 -20.03 -13.87 -14.90
N TYR A 39 -18.76 -14.00 -14.48
CA TYR A 39 -18.22 -13.25 -13.34
C TYR A 39 -17.38 -12.04 -13.72
N GLY A 40 -16.57 -12.18 -14.76
CA GLY A 40 -15.68 -11.13 -15.25
C GLY A 40 -14.71 -10.56 -14.22
N GLU A 41 -14.04 -9.48 -14.59
CA GLU A 41 -13.18 -8.75 -13.66
C GLU A 41 -14.03 -7.98 -12.62
N PRO A 42 -13.59 -7.89 -11.36
CA PRO A 42 -12.29 -8.32 -10.82
C PRO A 42 -12.24 -9.78 -10.33
N TYR A 43 -13.37 -10.48 -10.35
CA TYR A 43 -13.54 -11.78 -9.69
C TYR A 43 -12.89 -12.93 -10.45
N PHE A 44 -12.89 -12.90 -11.77
CA PHE A 44 -12.20 -13.85 -12.62
C PHE A 44 -11.44 -13.11 -13.73
N THR A 45 -10.15 -13.39 -13.90
CA THR A 45 -9.32 -12.78 -14.94
C THR A 45 -8.62 -13.84 -15.78
N LEU A 46 -8.60 -13.60 -17.10
CA LEU A 46 -7.85 -14.43 -18.05
C LEU A 46 -6.37 -14.03 -18.12
N ASP A 47 -6.03 -12.80 -17.67
CA ASP A 47 -4.66 -12.32 -17.65
C ASP A 47 -3.94 -12.75 -16.37
N LYS A 48 -2.96 -13.64 -16.53
CA LYS A 48 -2.09 -14.10 -15.44
C LYS A 48 -1.29 -12.97 -14.80
N ASN A 49 -0.95 -11.92 -15.56
CA ASN A 49 -0.20 -10.80 -15.03
C ASN A 49 -1.08 -9.93 -14.13
N ALA A 50 -2.35 -9.74 -14.49
CA ALA A 50 -3.34 -9.12 -13.62
C ALA A 50 -3.52 -9.92 -12.33
N PHE A 51 -3.64 -11.25 -12.42
CA PHE A 51 -3.77 -12.13 -11.24
C PHE A 51 -2.52 -12.13 -10.35
N ALA A 52 -1.31 -12.06 -10.94
CA ALA A 52 -0.06 -12.09 -10.18
C ALA A 52 0.05 -10.96 -9.15
N LYS A 53 -0.68 -9.85 -9.34
CA LYS A 53 -0.75 -8.74 -8.38
C LYS A 53 -1.26 -9.17 -7.01
N PHE A 54 -2.14 -10.18 -6.95
CA PHE A 54 -2.73 -10.64 -5.69
C PHE A 54 -1.74 -11.34 -4.75
N LYS A 55 -0.61 -11.83 -5.27
CA LYS A 55 0.52 -12.33 -4.45
C LYS A 55 1.10 -11.29 -3.52
N TYR A 56 0.93 -10.01 -3.86
CA TYR A 56 1.51 -8.90 -3.12
C TYR A 56 0.49 -8.20 -2.20
N TYR A 57 -0.71 -8.75 -2.00
CA TYR A 57 -1.65 -8.22 -1.00
C TYR A 57 -1.44 -8.89 0.36
N GLU A 58 -1.65 -8.13 1.43
CA GLU A 58 -1.60 -8.66 2.78
C GLU A 58 -2.72 -9.67 3.05
N ASN A 59 -2.43 -10.66 3.89
CA ASN A 59 -3.37 -11.69 4.30
C ASN A 59 -4.09 -12.34 3.11
N THR A 60 -3.35 -12.59 2.04
CA THR A 60 -3.84 -13.24 0.82
C THR A 60 -3.08 -14.54 0.60
N GLU A 61 -3.80 -15.60 0.28
CA GLU A 61 -3.26 -16.93 -0.03
C GLU A 61 -3.71 -17.35 -1.42
N ILE A 62 -2.83 -18.00 -2.16
CA ILE A 62 -3.17 -18.54 -3.48
C ILE A 62 -3.27 -20.03 -3.36
N ILE A 63 -4.45 -20.56 -3.65
CA ILE A 63 -4.73 -21.98 -3.69
C ILE A 63 -5.08 -22.40 -5.10
N THR A 64 -4.83 -23.66 -5.43
CA THR A 64 -5.28 -24.28 -6.68
C THR A 64 -6.51 -25.12 -6.37
N VAL A 65 -7.58 -24.93 -7.14
CA VAL A 65 -8.83 -25.67 -7.00
C VAL A 65 -9.37 -26.06 -8.37
N ASP A 66 -10.26 -27.06 -8.36
CA ASP A 66 -11.06 -27.43 -9.52
C ASP A 66 -12.12 -26.36 -9.79
N LEU A 67 -12.35 -26.03 -11.06
CA LEU A 67 -13.34 -25.04 -11.48
C LEU A 67 -14.74 -25.38 -10.97
N HIS A 68 -15.18 -26.64 -11.05
CA HIS A 68 -16.49 -27.05 -10.56
C HIS A 68 -16.63 -26.91 -9.04
N LYS A 69 -15.53 -27.15 -8.32
CA LYS A 69 -15.52 -26.95 -6.87
C LYS A 69 -15.61 -25.47 -6.52
N HIS A 70 -14.90 -24.62 -7.25
CA HIS A 70 -15.01 -23.17 -7.09
C HIS A 70 -16.44 -22.69 -7.32
N GLN A 71 -17.09 -23.19 -8.38
CA GLN A 71 -18.47 -22.85 -8.74
C GLN A 71 -19.48 -23.05 -7.60
N SER A 72 -19.29 -24.10 -6.79
CA SER A 72 -20.16 -24.34 -5.63
C SER A 72 -20.03 -23.29 -4.51
N GLN A 73 -18.95 -22.50 -4.51
CA GLN A 73 -18.59 -21.50 -3.51
C GLN A 73 -18.46 -20.09 -4.11
N ASP A 74 -18.83 -19.88 -5.37
CA ASP A 74 -18.59 -18.63 -6.10
C ASP A 74 -19.18 -17.39 -5.43
N HIS A 75 -20.21 -17.52 -4.59
CA HIS A 75 -20.81 -16.38 -3.89
C HIS A 75 -19.94 -15.81 -2.76
N GLN A 76 -18.87 -16.51 -2.36
CA GLN A 76 -18.04 -16.13 -1.21
C GLN A 76 -16.98 -15.09 -1.61
N TYR A 77 -17.40 -13.90 -2.02
CA TYR A 77 -16.47 -12.82 -2.36
C TYR A 77 -15.98 -12.06 -1.14
N CYS A 78 -14.69 -11.72 -1.12
CA CYS A 78 -14.16 -10.87 -0.06
C CYS A 78 -14.50 -9.40 -0.31
N LYS A 79 -15.01 -8.74 0.73
CA LYS A 79 -15.33 -7.30 0.74
C LYS A 79 -14.33 -6.46 1.56
N CYS A 80 -13.22 -7.06 1.98
CA CYS A 80 -12.21 -6.38 2.79
C CYS A 80 -11.42 -5.36 1.96
N ILE A 81 -11.10 -4.23 2.59
CA ILE A 81 -10.16 -3.25 2.02
C ILE A 81 -8.75 -3.84 2.11
N LYS A 82 -8.19 -4.27 0.98
CA LYS A 82 -6.84 -4.85 0.92
C LYS A 82 -5.77 -3.81 0.67
N ARG A 83 -4.73 -3.86 1.51
CA ARG A 83 -3.51 -3.05 1.35
C ARG A 83 -2.44 -3.89 0.67
N LYS A 84 -1.66 -3.26 -0.21
CA LYS A 84 -0.46 -3.88 -0.79
C LYS A 84 0.51 -4.17 0.35
N ALA A 85 1.00 -5.40 0.42
CA ALA A 85 2.03 -5.80 1.35
C ALA A 85 3.25 -4.92 1.10
N VAL A 86 3.58 -4.08 2.07
CA VAL A 86 4.80 -3.29 2.01
C VAL A 86 5.94 -4.30 2.16
N SER A 87 6.69 -4.50 1.08
CA SER A 87 8.00 -5.16 1.15
C SER A 87 8.85 -4.36 2.13
N ARG A 88 8.87 -4.76 3.40
CA ARG A 88 9.79 -4.22 4.39
C ARG A 88 11.19 -4.55 3.87
N LYS A 89 11.84 -3.56 3.24
CA LYS A 89 13.27 -3.67 2.90
C LYS A 89 13.96 -3.99 4.22
N LYS A 90 14.48 -5.21 4.35
CA LYS A 90 15.37 -5.56 5.45
C LYS A 90 16.63 -4.75 5.24
N TYR A 91 16.68 -3.54 5.82
CA TYR A 91 17.93 -2.81 5.93
C TYR A 91 18.85 -3.67 6.77
N LYS A 92 19.77 -4.39 6.12
CA LYS A 92 20.90 -5.00 6.80
C LYS A 92 21.74 -3.81 7.29
N HIS A 93 21.55 -3.42 8.54
CA HIS A 93 22.51 -2.57 9.22
C HIS A 93 23.80 -3.39 9.33
N ASN A 94 24.66 -3.28 8.33
CA ASN A 94 26.06 -3.57 8.53
C ASN A 94 26.52 -2.51 9.55
N ALA A 95 26.75 -2.94 10.79
CA ALA A 95 27.43 -2.12 11.77
C ALA A 95 28.90 -1.94 11.32
N SER A 96 29.12 -1.15 10.27
CA SER A 96 30.46 -0.65 9.97
C SER A 96 30.77 0.39 11.03
N LYS A 97 31.81 0.09 11.80
CA LYS A 97 32.45 0.96 12.79
C LYS A 97 32.35 2.44 12.41
N LYS A 98 31.96 3.25 13.40
CA LYS A 98 32.05 4.72 13.43
C LYS A 98 33.17 5.25 12.53
N GLN A 99 32.81 5.88 11.42
CA GLN A 99 33.63 6.93 10.81
C GLN A 99 32.71 8.12 10.50
N LYS A 100 33.05 9.20 11.21
CA LYS A 100 32.67 10.61 11.13
C LYS A 100 31.60 10.99 10.09
N GLU A 101 30.57 11.63 10.62
CA GLU A 101 29.58 12.46 9.94
C GLU A 101 30.16 13.18 8.72
N ALA A 102 29.67 12.82 7.53
CA ALA A 102 29.57 13.75 6.42
C ALA A 102 28.08 14.11 6.32
N VAL A 103 27.72 15.18 6.98
CA VAL A 103 26.43 15.87 6.83
C VAL A 103 26.40 16.41 5.39
N PHE A 104 25.93 15.59 4.46
CA PHE A 104 25.54 16.07 3.14
C PHE A 104 24.12 16.60 3.27
N VAL A 105 23.99 17.80 3.86
CA VAL A 105 22.75 18.55 3.81
C VAL A 105 22.66 19.13 2.40
N GLU A 106 21.67 18.67 1.65
CA GLU A 106 21.24 19.31 0.42
C GLU A 106 20.98 20.79 0.73
N LYS A 107 21.75 21.70 0.11
CA LYS A 107 21.59 23.15 0.24
C LYS A 107 20.14 23.62 0.01
N ASN A 108 19.36 22.85 -0.74
CA ASN A 108 17.95 23.14 -1.03
C ASN A 108 17.02 23.02 0.19
N ASP A 109 17.35 22.20 1.20
CA ASP A 109 16.52 22.09 2.41
C ASP A 109 16.80 23.23 3.40
N ILE A 110 18.05 23.70 3.47
CA ILE A 110 18.43 24.83 4.34
C ILE A 110 17.78 26.14 3.86
N ASP A 111 17.81 26.40 2.55
CA ASP A 111 17.27 27.64 2.00
C ASP A 111 15.73 27.71 2.10
N ASN A 112 15.05 26.56 1.95
CA ASN A 112 13.61 26.48 2.17
C ASN A 112 13.25 26.69 3.65
N ASP A 113 13.98 26.08 4.58
CA ASP A 113 13.73 26.26 6.02
C ASP A 113 13.97 27.71 6.49
N ILE A 114 14.95 28.41 5.92
CA ILE A 114 15.17 29.84 6.18
C ILE A 114 14.00 30.68 5.66
N TYR A 115 13.56 30.43 4.42
CA TYR A 115 12.44 31.17 3.82
C TYR A 115 11.15 31.04 4.63
N PHE A 116 10.81 29.83 5.09
CA PHE A 116 9.61 29.61 5.91
C PHE A 116 9.75 30.22 7.32
N LYS A 117 10.95 30.26 7.87
CA LYS A 117 11.22 30.85 9.18
C LYS A 117 11.07 32.38 9.16
N ASP A 118 11.57 33.05 8.13
CA ASP A 118 11.43 34.50 7.99
C ASP A 118 9.97 34.92 7.71
N LEU A 119 9.23 34.13 6.93
CA LEU A 119 7.78 34.30 6.75
C LEU A 119 7.01 34.14 8.07
N TYR A 120 7.38 33.18 8.90
CA TYR A 120 6.75 32.97 10.21
C TYR A 120 7.03 34.12 11.18
N TYR A 121 8.28 34.63 11.22
CA TYR A 121 8.63 35.77 12.06
C TYR A 121 7.96 37.07 11.60
N THR A 122 7.93 37.32 10.29
CA THR A 122 7.23 38.51 9.75
C THR A 122 5.73 38.42 10.00
N TYR A 123 5.10 37.28 9.69
CA TYR A 123 3.68 37.07 9.98
C TYR A 123 3.35 37.29 11.47
N ASN A 124 4.13 36.73 12.39
CA ASN A 124 3.89 36.91 13.82
C ASN A 124 4.15 38.32 14.34
N ASN A 125 5.08 39.06 13.74
CA ASN A 125 5.32 40.47 14.08
C ASN A 125 4.18 41.39 13.59
N PHE A 126 3.56 41.10 12.44
CA PHE A 126 2.47 41.91 11.89
C PHE A 126 1.08 41.47 12.39
N HIS A 127 0.90 40.20 12.74
CA HIS A 127 -0.40 39.63 13.14
C HIS A 127 -0.50 39.22 14.61
N GLY A 128 0.50 39.56 15.44
CA GLY A 128 0.32 39.72 16.89
C GLY A 128 -0.17 38.49 17.65
N ILE A 129 0.34 37.29 17.36
CA ILE A 129 -0.01 36.07 18.12
C ILE A 129 0.61 36.06 19.53
N ASN A 130 1.45 37.05 19.88
CA ASN A 130 1.93 37.27 21.24
C ASN A 130 1.25 38.46 21.92
N SER A 131 -0.08 38.51 21.91
CA SER A 131 -0.83 39.26 22.92
C SER A 131 -1.24 38.31 24.04
N ASN A 132 -0.57 38.47 25.20
CA ASN A 132 -0.90 38.00 26.56
C ASN A 132 -0.14 36.79 27.09
N THR A 133 0.96 37.04 27.82
CA THR A 133 0.98 36.80 29.28
C THR A 133 2.15 37.52 29.99
N TYR A 134 1.81 38.11 31.14
CA TYR A 134 2.57 38.92 32.09
C TYR A 134 3.96 38.41 32.50
N GLY A 135 4.90 39.34 32.73
CA GLY A 135 6.15 39.10 33.44
C GLY A 135 6.96 40.36 33.73
N SER A 136 6.73 40.94 34.91
CA SER A 136 7.46 42.05 35.54
C SER A 136 8.97 42.12 35.22
N SER A 137 9.47 43.30 34.86
CA SER A 137 10.75 43.77 35.39
C SER A 137 10.81 45.31 35.43
N ASN A 138 10.97 45.82 36.64
CA ASN A 138 11.38 47.18 36.93
C ASN A 138 12.69 47.51 36.20
N MET A 139 12.71 48.60 35.42
CA MET A 139 13.91 49.41 35.27
C MET A 139 13.58 50.88 35.53
N LYS A 140 13.94 51.32 36.73
CA LYS A 140 14.36 52.70 36.99
C LYS A 140 15.80 52.88 36.49
N PHE A 141 16.24 54.15 36.54
CA PHE A 141 17.60 54.72 36.49
C PHE A 141 17.88 55.45 35.16
N TYR A 142 18.41 56.66 35.15
CA TYR A 142 18.66 57.70 36.17
C TYR A 142 18.75 59.03 35.41
#